data_AF-A0A368F402-F1
#
_entry.id   AF-A0A368F402-F1
#
_cell.length_a   1.000
_cell.length_b   1.000
_cell.length_c   1.000
_cell.angle_alpha   90.00
_cell.angle_beta   90.00
_cell.angle_gamma   90.00
#
_symmetry.space_group_name_H-M   'P 1'
#
loop_
_entity.id
_entity.type
_entity.pdbx_description
1 polymer ?
#
loop_
_entity_poly.entity_id
_entity_poly.type
_entity_poly.pdbx_seq_one_letter_code
_entity_poly.pdbx_strand_id
1 'polypeptide(L)'
;MQFIINNWKSRVGGPVNASAFLKSLRSSRSPAKEKEMLIDLFDDWDVLTNTWFEVADCASFIEELAEDKSFPARQKAALLASKVAFCLEDYENALNFALAADTHFKLTPRPKSKTVGEKDDEYVNKIIEIAIDAYKHAKNSDSRVDARLEALINRIFQRNLDKNELLYVIGLALDTRRIDMVEKAIVKSTESHVLLLETIQKVTNAKMDVQLRSQLLDVLVRLFTNNKHADFVAICQCLVKLNRPEDIGKLLDRLMSHENGDLIAYQIAFDLYENASQQFNTQVLNTYASLHEPSPR
;
A
#
# COMPACT_ATOMS: atom_id res chain seq x y z
N MET A 1 39.26 -6.65 14.52
CA MET A 1 38.25 -5.57 14.34
C MET A 1 37.12 -5.65 15.36
N GLN A 2 36.46 -6.80 15.58
CA GLN A 2 35.36 -6.95 16.57
C GLN A 2 35.69 -6.43 17.99
N PHE A 3 36.88 -6.76 18.52
CA PHE A 3 37.31 -6.27 19.85
C PHE A 3 37.39 -4.74 19.94
N ILE A 4 37.85 -4.08 18.87
CA ILE A 4 37.97 -2.61 18.82
C ILE A 4 36.58 -1.97 18.76
N ILE A 5 35.66 -2.58 18.00
CA ILE A 5 34.27 -2.12 17.89
C ILE A 5 33.56 -2.24 19.23
N ASN A 6 33.71 -3.36 19.94
CA ASN A 6 33.07 -3.55 21.24
C ASN A 6 33.58 -2.52 22.27
N ASN A 7 34.90 -2.29 22.31
CA ASN A 7 35.49 -1.27 23.17
C ASN A 7 35.07 0.15 22.79
N TRP A 8 34.79 0.42 21.51
CA TRP A 8 34.31 1.71 21.03
C TRP A 8 32.84 1.94 21.40
N LYS A 9 31.98 0.92 21.23
CA LYS A 9 30.57 0.96 21.66
C LYS A 9 30.43 1.13 23.17
N SER A 10 31.36 0.57 23.96
CA SER A 10 31.30 0.59 25.43
C SER A 10 31.89 1.84 26.09
N ARG A 11 32.31 2.86 25.31
CA ARG A 11 32.85 4.10 25.89
C ARG A 11 31.76 4.91 26.58
N VAL A 12 32.15 5.64 27.64
CA VAL A 12 31.27 6.59 28.32
C VAL A 12 30.87 7.68 27.33
N GLY A 13 29.56 7.81 27.07
CA GLY A 13 29.02 8.69 26.01
C GLY A 13 28.65 7.97 24.70
N GLY A 14 28.87 6.66 24.61
CA GLY A 14 28.52 5.85 23.43
C GLY A 14 29.55 5.93 22.29
N PRO A 15 29.20 5.42 21.10
CA PRO A 15 30.06 5.48 19.93
C PRO A 15 30.19 6.93 19.42
N VAL A 16 31.40 7.50 19.55
CA VAL A 16 31.74 8.86 19.10
C VAL A 16 33.10 8.81 18.39
N ASN A 17 33.32 9.64 17.36
CA ASN A 17 34.54 9.66 16.54
C ASN A 17 34.75 8.35 15.76
N ALA A 18 33.94 8.18 14.73
CA ALA A 18 33.97 7.08 13.77
C ALA A 18 35.08 7.21 12.71
N SER A 19 35.81 8.33 12.67
CA SER A 19 36.83 8.66 11.66
C SER A 19 37.81 7.53 11.30
N ALA A 20 38.27 6.73 12.26
CA ALA A 20 39.18 5.61 12.00
C ALA A 20 38.50 4.46 11.21
N PHE A 21 37.25 4.14 11.56
CA PHE A 21 36.45 3.15 10.85
C PHE A 21 36.08 3.63 9.45
N LEU A 22 35.71 4.91 9.33
CA LEU A 22 35.38 5.54 8.05
C LEU A 22 36.58 5.62 7.09
N LYS A 23 37.79 5.87 7.62
CA LYS A 23 39.03 5.76 6.84
C LYS A 23 39.28 4.34 6.35
N SER A 24 39.00 3.32 7.17
CA SER A 24 39.11 1.93 6.71
C SER A 24 38.06 1.60 5.65
N LEU A 25 36.84 2.13 5.79
CA LEU A 25 35.78 1.95 4.80
C LEU A 25 36.23 2.49 3.42
N ARG A 26 36.74 3.73 3.36
CA ARG A 26 37.22 4.39 2.14
C ARG A 26 38.47 3.75 1.53
N SER A 27 39.24 2.99 2.31
CA SER A 27 40.48 2.39 1.84
C SER A 27 40.23 1.33 0.76
N SER A 28 40.88 1.49 -0.39
CA SER A 28 40.83 0.51 -1.49
C SER A 28 41.51 -0.83 -1.13
N ARG A 29 42.34 -0.83 -0.08
CA ARG A 29 43.06 -2.03 0.40
C ARG A 29 42.24 -2.88 1.36
N SER A 30 41.13 -2.34 1.89
CA SER A 30 40.32 -3.06 2.86
C SER A 30 39.50 -4.16 2.18
N PRO A 31 39.50 -5.40 2.69
CA PRO A 31 38.78 -6.51 2.09
C PRO A 31 37.27 -6.25 2.14
N ALA A 32 36.53 -6.79 1.16
CA ALA A 32 35.08 -6.60 1.05
C ALA A 32 34.34 -7.00 2.34
N LYS A 33 34.80 -8.04 3.03
CA LYS A 33 34.24 -8.51 4.31
C LYS A 33 34.40 -7.50 5.45
N GLU A 34 35.49 -6.74 5.45
CA GLU A 34 35.69 -5.68 6.44
C GLU A 34 34.76 -4.50 6.16
N LYS A 35 34.61 -4.12 4.88
CA LYS A 35 33.66 -3.08 4.47
C LYS A 35 32.22 -3.45 4.83
N GLU A 36 31.81 -4.70 4.56
CA GLU A 36 30.50 -5.21 4.97
C GLU A 36 30.29 -5.12 6.48
N MET A 37 31.29 -5.52 7.27
CA MET A 37 31.21 -5.44 8.73
C MET A 37 31.04 -4.01 9.24
N LEU A 38 31.69 -3.04 8.60
CA LEU A 38 31.55 -1.62 8.93
C LEU A 38 30.18 -1.07 8.52
N ILE A 39 29.65 -1.50 7.37
CA ILE A 39 28.29 -1.15 6.95
C ILE A 39 27.28 -1.68 7.97
N ASP A 40 27.39 -2.94 8.38
CA ASP A 40 26.52 -3.55 9.40
C ASP A 40 26.64 -2.82 10.75
N LEU A 41 27.82 -2.29 11.07
CA LEU A 41 28.03 -1.49 12.28
C LEU A 41 27.29 -0.13 12.22
N PHE A 42 27.35 0.57 11.10
CA PHE A 42 26.71 1.87 10.93
C PHE A 42 25.22 1.79 10.58
N ASP A 43 24.72 0.61 10.19
CA ASP A 43 23.28 0.38 9.99
C ASP A 43 22.48 0.43 11.32
N ASP A 44 23.15 0.17 12.44
CA ASP A 44 22.60 0.22 13.81
C ASP A 44 22.35 1.67 14.24
N TRP A 45 21.10 2.02 14.60
CA TRP A 45 20.75 3.38 15.04
C TRP A 45 21.49 3.81 16.30
N ASP A 46 21.84 2.88 17.19
CA ASP A 46 22.62 3.17 18.39
C ASP A 46 24.01 3.72 18.08
N VAL A 47 24.52 3.39 16.89
CA VAL A 47 25.77 3.92 16.36
C VAL A 47 25.50 5.15 15.51
N LEU A 48 24.61 5.00 14.52
CA LEU A 48 24.38 6.01 13.50
C LEU A 48 23.92 7.32 14.08
N THR A 49 23.05 7.34 15.10
CA THR A 49 22.50 8.61 15.62
C THR A 49 23.57 9.53 16.21
N ASN A 50 24.66 8.98 16.73
CA ASN A 50 25.76 9.80 17.25
C ASN A 50 26.86 10.07 16.22
N THR A 51 26.84 9.39 15.06
CA THR A 51 27.92 9.46 14.06
C THR A 51 27.44 9.81 12.66
N TRP A 52 26.15 10.08 12.45
CA TRP A 52 25.58 10.25 11.11
C TRP A 52 26.25 11.37 10.32
N PHE A 53 26.68 12.45 10.98
CA PHE A 53 27.39 13.55 10.34
C PHE A 53 28.77 13.11 9.81
N GLU A 54 29.51 12.29 10.55
CA GLU A 54 30.78 11.73 10.08
C GLU A 54 30.56 10.71 8.95
N VAL A 55 29.49 9.92 9.04
CA VAL A 55 29.11 8.96 7.99
C VAL A 55 28.68 9.71 6.72
N ALA A 56 27.98 10.85 6.86
CA ALA A 56 27.56 11.72 5.76
C ALA A 56 28.75 12.30 5.00
N ASP A 57 29.86 12.64 5.68
CA ASP A 57 31.10 13.04 5.00
C ASP A 57 31.64 11.96 4.06
N CYS A 58 31.25 10.69 4.27
CA CYS A 58 31.62 9.52 3.47
C CYS A 58 30.49 9.03 2.56
N ALA A 59 29.36 9.74 2.46
CA ALA A 59 28.16 9.26 1.76
C ALA A 59 28.46 8.84 0.31
N SER A 60 29.20 9.66 -0.43
CA SER A 60 29.59 9.37 -1.82
C SER A 60 30.26 8.00 -1.98
N PHE A 61 31.11 7.60 -1.03
CA PHE A 61 31.76 6.30 -1.07
C PHE A 61 30.80 5.14 -0.74
N ILE A 62 29.83 5.37 0.15
CA ILE A 62 28.79 4.39 0.46
C ILE A 62 27.89 4.18 -0.76
N GLU A 63 27.58 5.26 -1.48
CA GLU A 63 26.82 5.24 -2.73
C GLU A 63 27.57 4.48 -3.83
N GLU A 64 28.87 4.74 -4.02
CA GLU A 64 29.73 3.98 -4.94
C GLU A 64 29.70 2.46 -4.63
N LEU A 65 29.77 2.08 -3.34
CA LEU A 65 29.64 0.68 -2.92
C LEU A 65 28.25 0.10 -3.16
N ALA A 66 27.20 0.92 -3.08
CA ALA A 66 25.83 0.49 -3.36
C ALA A 66 25.60 0.24 -4.86
N GLU A 67 26.30 0.96 -5.72
CA GLU A 67 26.25 0.79 -7.18
C GLU A 67 27.16 -0.31 -7.70
N ASP A 68 28.23 -0.64 -6.97
CA ASP A 68 29.18 -1.69 -7.34
C ASP A 68 28.54 -3.09 -7.34
N LYS A 69 28.36 -3.64 -8.55
CA LYS A 69 27.80 -4.99 -8.76
C LYS A 69 28.73 -6.10 -8.26
N SER A 70 30.02 -5.83 -8.12
CA SER A 70 31.00 -6.81 -7.63
C SER A 70 31.01 -6.89 -6.10
N PHE A 71 30.47 -5.88 -5.41
CA PHE A 71 30.42 -5.84 -3.96
C PHE A 71 29.25 -6.68 -3.41
N PRO A 72 29.51 -7.76 -2.65
CA PRO A 72 28.45 -8.66 -2.20
C PRO A 72 27.39 -8.00 -1.29
N ALA A 73 27.80 -6.99 -0.53
CA ALA A 73 26.96 -6.29 0.44
C ALA A 73 26.40 -4.96 -0.09
N ARG A 74 26.30 -4.79 -1.41
CA ARG A 74 25.79 -3.56 -2.04
C ARG A 74 24.39 -3.15 -1.56
N GLN A 75 23.48 -4.10 -1.32
CA GLN A 75 22.14 -3.78 -0.82
C GLN A 75 22.17 -3.28 0.63
N LYS A 76 23.12 -3.75 1.44
CA LYS A 76 23.35 -3.22 2.79
C LYS A 76 23.93 -1.80 2.73
N ALA A 77 24.86 -1.56 1.79
CA ALA A 77 25.40 -0.22 1.56
C ALA A 77 24.29 0.76 1.15
N ALA A 78 23.39 0.35 0.24
CA ALA A 78 22.21 1.12 -0.13
C ALA A 78 21.30 1.43 1.07
N LEU A 79 21.07 0.46 1.96
CA LEU A 79 20.27 0.70 3.17
C LEU A 79 20.92 1.75 4.08
N LEU A 80 22.24 1.69 4.26
CA LEU A 80 22.97 2.67 5.04
C LEU A 80 22.91 4.06 4.40
N ALA A 81 23.11 4.16 3.08
CA ALA A 81 22.97 5.41 2.32
C ALA A 81 21.56 6.01 2.51
N SER A 82 20.52 5.17 2.47
CA SER A 82 19.14 5.61 2.72
C SER A 82 18.94 6.20 4.12
N LYS A 83 19.50 5.59 5.16
CA LYS A 83 19.42 6.10 6.53
C LYS A 83 20.18 7.41 6.71
N VAL A 84 21.34 7.55 6.07
CA VAL A 84 22.12 8.79 6.09
C VAL A 84 21.37 9.91 5.37
N ALA A 85 20.80 9.63 4.18
CA ALA A 85 19.96 10.58 3.46
C ALA A 85 18.72 10.99 4.28
N PHE A 86 18.10 10.07 5.01
CA PHE A 86 17.03 10.39 5.96
C PHE A 86 17.48 11.34 7.07
N CYS A 87 18.68 11.14 7.65
CA CYS A 87 19.24 12.08 8.64
C CYS A 87 19.58 13.46 8.04
N LEU A 88 19.89 13.53 6.74
CA LEU A 88 20.10 14.76 6.00
C LEU A 88 18.79 15.43 5.55
N GLU A 89 17.63 14.84 5.87
CA GLU A 89 16.30 15.26 5.40
C GLU A 89 16.13 15.23 3.88
N ASP A 90 17.02 14.53 3.17
CA ASP A 90 16.93 14.28 1.73
C ASP A 90 16.11 13.02 1.47
N TYR A 91 14.80 13.19 1.57
CA TYR A 91 13.80 12.14 1.51
C TYR A 91 13.68 11.46 0.14
N GLU A 92 13.95 12.20 -0.95
CA GLU A 92 13.89 11.67 -2.31
C GLU A 92 15.03 10.66 -2.53
N ASN A 93 16.26 11.05 -2.16
CA ASN A 93 17.39 10.13 -2.22
C ASN A 93 17.28 9.00 -1.20
N ALA A 94 16.74 9.28 0.00
CA ALA A 94 16.47 8.24 0.98
C ALA A 94 15.55 7.14 0.41
N LEU A 95 14.48 7.51 -0.30
CA LEU A 95 13.62 6.55 -0.98
C LEU A 95 14.39 5.80 -2.08
N ASN A 96 15.13 6.49 -2.94
CA ASN A 96 15.88 5.86 -4.04
C ASN A 96 16.87 4.78 -3.53
N PHE A 97 17.57 5.08 -2.44
CA PHE A 97 18.47 4.12 -1.79
C PHE A 97 17.72 2.99 -1.08
N ALA A 98 16.57 3.27 -0.46
CA ALA A 98 15.73 2.22 0.13
C ALA A 98 15.21 1.24 -0.94
N LEU A 99 14.85 1.74 -2.12
CA LEU A 99 14.46 0.93 -3.28
C LEU A 99 15.65 0.08 -3.79
N ALA A 100 16.87 0.61 -3.77
CA ALA A 100 18.08 -0.13 -4.13
C ALA A 100 18.47 -1.20 -3.10
N ALA A 101 18.14 -0.99 -1.82
CA ALA A 101 18.34 -1.98 -0.76
C ALA A 101 17.38 -3.19 -0.89
N ASP A 102 16.29 -3.04 -1.65
CA ASP A 102 15.31 -4.09 -1.94
C ASP A 102 14.85 -4.84 -0.67
N THR A 103 15.20 -6.14 -0.54
CA THR A 103 14.76 -6.96 0.59
C THR A 103 15.46 -6.63 1.91
N HIS A 104 16.55 -5.87 1.89
CA HIS A 104 17.25 -5.41 3.10
C HIS A 104 16.47 -4.29 3.81
N PHE A 105 15.75 -3.43 3.08
CA PHE A 105 14.81 -2.50 3.69
C PHE A 105 13.62 -3.28 4.25
N LYS A 106 13.50 -3.38 5.57
CA LYS A 106 12.41 -4.11 6.25
C LYS A 106 11.27 -3.16 6.56
N LEU A 107 10.05 -3.57 6.20
CA LEU A 107 8.82 -2.84 6.50
C LEU A 107 8.36 -2.99 7.96
N THR A 108 8.96 -3.92 8.71
CA THR A 108 8.73 -4.04 10.14
C THR A 108 9.93 -3.40 10.83
N PRO A 109 9.71 -2.30 11.57
CA PRO A 109 10.79 -1.64 12.27
C PRO A 109 11.44 -2.55 13.31
N ARG A 110 12.70 -2.25 13.63
CA ARG A 110 13.44 -2.88 14.72
C ARG A 110 12.82 -2.50 16.06
N PRO A 111 12.92 -3.38 17.08
CA PRO A 111 12.47 -3.04 18.42
C PRO A 111 13.10 -1.75 18.93
N LYS A 112 12.30 -0.97 19.66
CA LYS A 112 12.73 0.29 20.28
C LYS A 112 14.07 0.14 20.99
N SER A 113 15.00 1.01 20.63
CA SER A 113 16.29 1.10 21.31
C SER A 113 16.13 1.75 22.68
N LYS A 114 16.88 1.28 23.68
CA LYS A 114 16.95 1.91 25.01
C LYS A 114 17.59 3.30 24.97
N THR A 115 18.49 3.52 24.02
CA THR A 115 19.30 4.75 23.90
C THR A 115 18.69 5.76 22.95
N VAL A 116 18.13 5.30 21.83
CA VAL A 116 17.68 6.19 20.75
C VAL A 116 16.16 6.15 20.54
N GLY A 117 15.43 5.32 21.28
CA GLY A 117 13.98 5.25 21.18
C GLY A 117 13.51 4.62 19.86
N GLU A 118 12.54 5.26 19.22
CA GLU A 118 11.74 4.73 18.08
C GLU A 118 12.27 5.21 16.72
N LYS A 119 13.57 5.49 16.61
CA LYS A 119 14.17 6.01 15.37
C LYS A 119 13.98 5.12 14.15
N ASP A 120 14.02 3.81 14.33
CA ASP A 120 13.77 2.88 13.23
C ASP A 120 12.31 2.95 12.75
N ASP A 121 11.36 3.12 13.68
CA ASP A 121 9.94 3.33 13.36
C ASP A 121 9.75 4.63 12.59
N GLU A 122 10.35 5.74 13.06
CA GLU A 122 10.31 7.06 12.38
C GLU A 122 10.81 6.95 10.94
N TYR A 123 11.99 6.32 10.74
CA TYR A 123 12.58 6.13 9.42
C TYR A 123 11.71 5.27 8.50
N VAL A 124 11.30 4.08 8.95
CA VAL A 124 10.52 3.15 8.12
C VAL A 124 9.17 3.77 7.75
N ASN A 125 8.48 4.41 8.68
CA ASN A 125 7.21 5.08 8.42
C ASN A 125 7.38 6.23 7.44
N LYS A 126 8.44 7.04 7.58
CA LYS A 126 8.69 8.16 6.66
C LYS A 126 8.97 7.67 5.24
N ILE A 127 9.79 6.63 5.07
CA ILE A 127 10.05 6.04 3.75
C ILE A 127 8.78 5.45 3.13
N ILE A 128 7.93 4.80 3.92
CA ILE A 128 6.63 4.27 3.44
C ILE A 128 5.73 5.41 2.97
N GLU A 129 5.62 6.51 3.72
CA GLU A 129 4.85 7.71 3.37
C GLU A 129 5.32 8.27 2.01
N ILE A 130 6.62 8.52 1.87
CA ILE A 130 7.20 9.07 0.63
C ILE A 130 7.01 8.11 -0.54
N ALA A 131 7.17 6.79 -0.33
CA ALA A 131 6.96 5.79 -1.36
C ALA A 131 5.50 5.78 -1.86
N ILE A 132 4.55 5.86 -0.94
CA ILE A 132 3.12 5.91 -1.26
C ILE A 132 2.81 7.16 -2.08
N ASP A 133 3.31 8.32 -1.66
CA ASP A 133 3.07 9.58 -2.38
C ASP A 133 3.73 9.60 -3.76
N ALA A 134 4.98 9.14 -3.88
CA ALA A 134 5.67 8.98 -5.16
C ALA A 134 4.88 8.06 -6.11
N TYR A 135 4.33 6.95 -5.58
CA TYR A 135 3.52 6.02 -6.37
C TYR A 135 2.19 6.65 -6.83
N LYS A 136 1.52 7.41 -5.94
CA LYS A 136 0.29 8.15 -6.28
C LYS A 136 0.56 9.17 -7.39
N HIS A 137 1.64 9.93 -7.28
CA HIS A 137 2.05 10.89 -8.31
C HIS A 137 2.34 10.21 -9.65
N ALA A 138 3.06 9.07 -9.63
CA ALA A 138 3.33 8.31 -10.85
C ALA A 138 2.05 7.81 -11.52
N LYS A 139 1.10 7.27 -10.75
CA LYS A 139 -0.20 6.79 -11.26
C LYS A 139 -1.13 7.91 -11.75
N ASN A 140 -1.05 9.10 -11.17
CA ASN A 140 -1.88 10.22 -11.60
C ASN A 140 -1.34 10.92 -12.85
N SER A 141 -0.04 10.83 -13.11
CA SER A 141 0.62 11.46 -14.26
C SER A 141 0.69 10.56 -15.50
N ASP A 142 0.09 9.36 -15.45
CA ASP A 142 0.24 8.29 -16.46
C ASP A 142 1.71 8.00 -16.81
N SER A 143 2.62 8.26 -15.87
CA SER A 143 4.03 7.95 -16.02
C SER A 143 4.29 6.48 -15.71
N ARG A 144 5.34 5.94 -16.32
CA ARG A 144 5.78 4.57 -16.04
C ARG A 144 6.29 4.51 -14.60
N VAL A 145 5.60 3.76 -13.76
CA VAL A 145 6.03 3.49 -12.38
C VAL A 145 7.33 2.68 -12.39
N ASP A 146 8.31 3.06 -11.56
CA ASP A 146 9.52 2.26 -11.33
C ASP A 146 9.12 0.88 -10.76
N ALA A 147 9.62 -0.19 -11.36
CA ALA A 147 9.35 -1.56 -10.92
C ALA A 147 9.77 -1.80 -9.46
N ARG A 148 10.83 -1.14 -8.98
CA ARG A 148 11.27 -1.23 -7.58
C ARG A 148 10.25 -0.58 -6.64
N LEU A 149 9.72 0.58 -7.03
CA LEU A 149 8.68 1.27 -6.26
C LEU A 149 7.40 0.44 -6.22
N GLU A 150 6.98 -0.11 -7.35
CA GLU A 150 5.81 -1.01 -7.41
C GLU A 150 6.02 -2.26 -6.54
N ALA A 151 7.21 -2.85 -6.54
CA ALA A 151 7.55 -3.96 -5.66
C ALA A 151 7.46 -3.58 -4.17
N LEU A 152 7.94 -2.39 -3.78
CA LEU A 152 7.83 -1.90 -2.40
C LEU A 152 6.36 -1.72 -2.00
N ILE A 153 5.54 -1.10 -2.86
CA ILE A 153 4.10 -0.91 -2.61
C ILE A 153 3.37 -2.25 -2.49
N ASN A 154 3.68 -3.23 -3.35
CA ASN A 154 3.12 -4.57 -3.25
C ASN A 154 3.52 -5.26 -1.93
N ARG A 155 4.74 -5.06 -1.44
CA ARG A 155 5.18 -5.57 -0.13
C ARG A 155 4.43 -4.89 1.02
N ILE A 156 4.14 -3.59 0.92
CA ILE A 156 3.32 -2.85 1.90
C ILE A 156 1.90 -3.45 1.94
N PHE A 157 1.27 -3.65 0.78
CA PHE A 157 -0.03 -4.32 0.71
C PHE A 157 -0.01 -5.71 1.34
N GLN A 158 0.97 -6.53 0.97
CA GLN A 158 1.09 -7.89 1.48
C GLN A 158 1.25 -7.92 3.00
N ARG A 159 2.11 -7.07 3.57
CA ARG A 159 2.31 -6.95 5.03
C ARG A 159 1.00 -6.66 5.75
N ASN A 160 0.23 -5.67 5.26
CA ASN A 160 -0.99 -5.24 5.94
C ASN A 160 -2.14 -6.24 5.72
N LEU A 161 -2.18 -6.91 4.56
CA LEU A 161 -3.06 -8.06 4.34
C LEU A 161 -2.76 -9.17 5.34
N ASP A 162 -1.49 -9.51 5.56
CA ASP A 162 -1.07 -10.58 6.49
C ASP A 162 -1.37 -10.25 7.95
N LYS A 163 -1.35 -8.96 8.32
CA LYS A 163 -1.81 -8.46 9.62
C LYS A 163 -3.34 -8.36 9.77
N ASN A 164 -4.11 -8.69 8.73
CA ASN A 164 -5.56 -8.53 8.67
C ASN A 164 -6.05 -7.08 8.82
N GLU A 165 -5.22 -6.10 8.43
CA GLU A 165 -5.57 -4.66 8.42
C GLU A 165 -6.35 -4.30 7.15
N LEU A 166 -7.46 -4.99 6.89
CA LEU A 166 -8.16 -4.96 5.59
C LEU A 166 -8.70 -3.57 5.23
N LEU A 167 -9.17 -2.79 6.22
CA LEU A 167 -9.67 -1.43 5.98
C LEU A 167 -8.57 -0.45 5.56
N TYR A 168 -7.37 -0.63 6.11
CA TYR A 168 -6.20 0.13 5.69
C TYR A 168 -5.81 -0.26 4.27
N VAL A 169 -5.79 -1.57 3.95
CA VAL A 169 -5.52 -2.06 2.60
C VAL A 169 -6.49 -1.47 1.59
N ILE A 170 -7.80 -1.44 1.90
CA ILE A 170 -8.80 -0.82 1.03
C ILE A 170 -8.54 0.68 0.87
N GLY A 171 -8.30 1.42 1.96
CA GLY A 171 -7.97 2.84 1.89
C GLY A 171 -6.76 3.12 0.99
N LEU A 172 -5.66 2.38 1.21
CA LEU A 172 -4.46 2.50 0.40
C LEU A 172 -4.71 2.10 -1.06
N ALA A 173 -5.50 1.07 -1.32
CA ALA A 173 -5.85 0.61 -2.65
C ALA A 173 -6.67 1.66 -3.42
N LEU A 174 -7.61 2.34 -2.75
CA LEU A 174 -8.37 3.44 -3.34
C LEU A 174 -7.46 4.62 -3.68
N ASP A 175 -6.57 5.02 -2.76
CA ASP A 175 -5.66 6.14 -3.00
C ASP A 175 -4.65 5.86 -4.11
N THR A 176 -4.21 4.61 -4.23
CA THR A 176 -3.20 4.17 -5.23
C THR A 176 -3.81 3.63 -6.52
N ARG A 177 -5.15 3.69 -6.65
CA ARG A 177 -5.92 3.20 -7.81
C ARG A 177 -5.69 1.70 -8.11
N ARG A 178 -5.49 0.88 -7.08
CA ARG A 178 -5.24 -0.56 -7.15
C ARG A 178 -6.49 -1.39 -6.86
N ILE A 179 -7.36 -1.50 -7.87
CA ILE A 179 -8.63 -2.25 -7.77
C ILE A 179 -8.40 -3.72 -7.40
N ASP A 180 -7.32 -4.31 -7.91
CA ASP A 180 -6.91 -5.68 -7.60
C ASP A 180 -6.67 -5.90 -6.10
N MET A 181 -6.17 -4.89 -5.37
CA MET A 181 -5.96 -4.98 -3.92
C MET A 181 -7.26 -4.86 -3.13
N VAL A 182 -8.25 -4.09 -3.64
CA VAL A 182 -9.60 -4.03 -3.04
C VAL A 182 -10.25 -5.42 -3.09
N GLU A 183 -10.21 -6.07 -4.25
CA GLU A 183 -10.76 -7.42 -4.43
C GLU A 183 -10.07 -8.44 -3.50
N LYS A 184 -8.73 -8.44 -3.44
CA LYS A 184 -7.99 -9.33 -2.54
C LYS A 184 -8.32 -9.13 -1.07
N ALA A 185 -8.50 -7.88 -0.63
CA ALA A 185 -8.85 -7.59 0.76
C ALA A 185 -10.25 -8.12 1.12
N ILE A 186 -11.23 -7.94 0.23
CA ILE A 186 -12.60 -8.39 0.45
C ILE A 186 -12.68 -9.92 0.48
N VAL A 187 -12.01 -10.59 -0.46
CA VAL A 187 -11.98 -12.06 -0.54
C VAL A 187 -11.29 -12.69 0.67
N LYS A 188 -10.29 -12.01 1.25
CA LYS A 188 -9.60 -12.47 2.46
C LYS A 188 -10.45 -12.32 3.73
N SER A 189 -11.39 -11.38 3.76
CA SER A 189 -12.21 -11.10 4.94
C SER A 189 -13.09 -12.29 5.32
N THR A 190 -13.20 -12.56 6.62
CA THR A 190 -14.23 -13.47 7.16
C THR A 190 -15.61 -12.81 7.16
N GLU A 191 -15.65 -11.48 7.33
CA GLU A 191 -16.84 -10.64 7.33
C GLU A 191 -16.92 -9.85 6.01
N SER A 192 -16.97 -10.56 4.87
CA SER A 192 -16.92 -9.91 3.56
C SER A 192 -18.08 -8.93 3.34
N HIS A 193 -19.27 -9.19 3.91
CA HIS A 193 -20.45 -8.32 3.75
C HIS A 193 -20.27 -6.94 4.40
N VAL A 194 -19.83 -6.88 5.66
CA VAL A 194 -19.56 -5.62 6.37
C VAL A 194 -18.50 -4.81 5.64
N LEU A 195 -17.40 -5.47 5.25
CA LEU A 195 -16.28 -4.82 4.57
C LEU A 195 -16.69 -4.26 3.19
N LEU A 196 -17.55 -5.00 2.48
CA LEU A 196 -18.09 -4.58 1.21
C LEU A 196 -18.97 -3.32 1.34
N LEU A 197 -19.86 -3.27 2.34
CA LEU A 197 -20.71 -2.10 2.62
C LEU A 197 -19.88 -0.87 2.94
N GLU A 198 -18.87 -1.01 3.82
CA GLU A 198 -17.97 0.09 4.15
C GLU A 198 -17.16 0.56 2.92
N THR A 199 -16.78 -0.37 2.04
CA THR A 199 -16.08 -0.03 0.80
C THR A 199 -16.97 0.75 -0.17
N ILE A 200 -18.24 0.37 -0.32
CA ILE A 200 -19.21 1.14 -1.13
C ILE A 200 -19.33 2.56 -0.59
N GLN A 201 -19.51 2.73 0.72
CA GLN A 201 -19.66 4.05 1.33
C GLN A 201 -18.41 4.92 1.06
N LYS A 202 -17.21 4.35 1.20
CA LYS A 202 -15.96 5.04 0.87
C LYS A 202 -15.89 5.43 -0.60
N VAL A 203 -16.19 4.52 -1.53
CA VAL A 203 -16.15 4.78 -2.99
C VAL A 203 -17.19 5.83 -3.40
N THR A 204 -18.36 5.83 -2.76
CA THR A 204 -19.46 6.76 -3.06
C THR A 204 -19.16 8.16 -2.54
N ASN A 205 -18.58 8.28 -1.34
CA ASN A 205 -18.28 9.57 -0.72
C ASN A 205 -16.93 10.16 -1.18
N ALA A 206 -16.01 9.33 -1.68
CA ALA A 206 -14.70 9.78 -2.12
C ALA A 206 -14.77 10.60 -3.42
N LYS A 207 -14.05 11.72 -3.40
CA LYS A 207 -13.77 12.49 -4.61
C LYS A 207 -12.73 11.73 -5.44
N MET A 208 -13.19 10.95 -6.41
CA MET A 208 -12.36 10.18 -7.32
C MET A 208 -12.82 10.30 -8.78
N ASP A 209 -11.95 9.88 -9.69
CA ASP A 209 -12.22 9.83 -11.12
C ASP A 209 -13.47 8.98 -11.45
N VAL A 210 -14.22 9.39 -12.47
CA VAL A 210 -15.49 8.74 -12.85
C VAL A 210 -15.27 7.33 -13.38
N GLN A 211 -14.23 7.13 -14.18
CA GLN A 211 -13.89 5.81 -14.73
C GLN A 211 -13.43 4.87 -13.62
N LEU A 212 -12.54 5.34 -12.72
CA LEU A 212 -12.11 4.57 -11.56
C LEU A 212 -13.28 4.17 -10.66
N ARG A 213 -14.18 5.11 -10.36
CA ARG A 213 -15.39 4.83 -9.57
C ARG A 213 -16.25 3.77 -10.22
N SER A 214 -16.46 3.87 -11.53
CA SER A 214 -17.28 2.90 -12.28
C SER A 214 -16.66 1.51 -12.23
N GLN A 215 -15.35 1.38 -12.44
CA GLN A 215 -14.63 0.11 -12.35
C GLN A 215 -14.66 -0.49 -10.93
N LEU A 216 -14.53 0.34 -9.89
CA LEU A 216 -14.62 -0.11 -8.51
C LEU A 216 -16.03 -0.61 -8.18
N LEU A 217 -17.07 0.15 -8.52
CA LEU A 217 -18.46 -0.25 -8.30
C LEU A 217 -18.80 -1.54 -9.06
N ASP A 218 -18.29 -1.73 -10.27
CA ASP A 218 -18.44 -2.98 -11.02
C ASP A 218 -17.84 -4.19 -10.29
N VAL A 219 -16.63 -4.03 -9.76
CA VAL A 219 -15.98 -5.07 -8.96
C VAL A 219 -16.76 -5.35 -7.69
N LEU A 220 -17.26 -4.31 -7.01
CA LEU A 220 -18.06 -4.47 -5.79
C LEU A 220 -19.39 -5.19 -6.08
N VAL A 221 -20.12 -4.82 -7.13
CA VAL A 221 -21.37 -5.49 -7.55
C VAL A 221 -21.13 -6.97 -7.81
N ARG A 222 -20.04 -7.31 -8.52
CA ARG A 222 -19.64 -8.70 -8.77
C ARG A 222 -19.35 -9.45 -7.47
N LEU A 223 -18.64 -8.83 -6.53
CA LEU A 223 -18.30 -9.44 -5.25
C LEU A 223 -19.53 -9.64 -4.34
N PHE A 224 -20.46 -8.69 -4.31
CA PHE A 224 -21.73 -8.85 -3.61
C PHE A 224 -22.59 -9.97 -4.20
N THR A 225 -22.67 -10.04 -5.53
CA THR A 225 -23.50 -11.04 -6.23
C THR A 225 -22.98 -12.47 -6.00
N ASN A 226 -21.67 -12.64 -5.85
CA ASN A 226 -21.05 -13.94 -5.60
C ASN A 226 -21.05 -14.34 -4.12
N ASN A 227 -21.46 -13.45 -3.21
CA ASN A 227 -21.51 -13.73 -1.78
C ASN A 227 -22.76 -14.57 -1.45
N LYS A 228 -22.65 -15.49 -0.49
CA LYS A 228 -23.75 -16.37 -0.04
C LYS A 228 -24.94 -15.59 0.51
N HIS A 229 -24.67 -14.44 1.12
CA HIS A 229 -25.67 -13.50 1.62
C HIS A 229 -25.65 -12.25 0.73
N ALA A 230 -26.21 -12.37 -0.47
CA ALA A 230 -26.30 -11.25 -1.39
C ALA A 230 -27.22 -10.17 -0.80
N ASP A 231 -26.68 -8.96 -0.64
CA ASP A 231 -27.43 -7.80 -0.18
C ASP A 231 -27.99 -7.06 -1.39
N PHE A 232 -29.20 -7.43 -1.79
CA PHE A 232 -29.86 -6.90 -2.98
C PHE A 232 -30.09 -5.38 -2.90
N VAL A 233 -30.25 -4.84 -1.69
CA VAL A 233 -30.41 -3.39 -1.48
C VAL A 233 -29.08 -2.68 -1.76
N ALA A 234 -27.98 -3.16 -1.20
CA ALA A 234 -26.65 -2.59 -1.46
C ALA A 234 -26.24 -2.72 -2.93
N ILE A 235 -26.56 -3.85 -3.58
CA ILE A 235 -26.33 -4.04 -5.02
C ILE A 235 -27.14 -3.01 -5.82
N CYS A 236 -28.43 -2.84 -5.51
CA CYS A 236 -29.29 -1.88 -6.17
C CYS A 236 -28.74 -0.45 -6.04
N GLN A 237 -28.33 -0.03 -4.84
CA GLN A 237 -27.71 1.27 -4.61
C GLN A 237 -26.46 1.49 -5.48
N CYS A 238 -25.62 0.46 -5.66
CA CYS A 238 -24.48 0.53 -6.57
C CYS A 238 -24.92 0.70 -8.03
N LEU A 239 -25.91 -0.08 -8.49
CA LEU A 239 -26.39 -0.04 -9.88
C LEU A 239 -27.05 1.31 -10.22
N VAL A 240 -27.75 1.92 -9.27
CA VAL A 240 -28.28 3.29 -9.40
C VAL A 240 -27.14 4.28 -9.61
N LYS A 241 -26.07 4.19 -8.81
CA LYS A 241 -24.89 5.07 -8.97
C LYS A 241 -24.12 4.83 -10.27
N LEU A 242 -24.12 3.59 -10.77
CA LEU A 242 -23.55 3.22 -12.07
C LEU A 242 -24.45 3.60 -13.28
N ASN A 243 -25.67 4.09 -13.03
CA ASN A 243 -26.67 4.37 -14.05
C ASN A 243 -26.95 3.16 -14.96
N ARG A 244 -27.11 1.96 -14.37
CA ARG A 244 -27.42 0.71 -15.08
C ARG A 244 -28.84 0.21 -14.76
N PRO A 245 -29.87 0.78 -15.39
CA PRO A 245 -31.26 0.38 -15.12
C PRO A 245 -31.56 -1.05 -15.59
N GLU A 246 -30.89 -1.52 -16.64
CA GLU A 246 -31.10 -2.87 -17.19
C GLU A 246 -30.70 -3.98 -16.21
N ASP A 247 -29.60 -3.76 -15.47
CA ASP A 247 -29.10 -4.73 -14.51
C ASP A 247 -30.01 -4.82 -13.27
N ILE A 248 -30.71 -3.73 -12.92
CA ILE A 248 -31.71 -3.74 -11.85
C ILE A 248 -32.92 -4.57 -12.24
N GLY A 249 -33.39 -4.45 -13.48
CA GLY A 249 -34.49 -5.32 -13.99
C GLY A 249 -34.16 -6.80 -13.85
N LYS A 250 -32.94 -7.19 -14.26
CA LYS A 250 -32.44 -8.58 -14.12
C LYS A 250 -32.23 -8.98 -12.65
N LEU A 251 -31.80 -8.06 -11.80
CA LEU A 251 -31.63 -8.28 -10.36
C LEU A 251 -32.97 -8.58 -9.69
N LEU A 252 -34.02 -7.82 -10.02
CA LEU A 252 -35.37 -8.03 -9.52
C LEU A 252 -35.92 -9.40 -9.94
N ASP A 253 -35.73 -9.81 -11.19
CA ASP A 253 -36.12 -11.15 -11.66
C ASP A 253 -35.42 -12.27 -10.87
N ARG A 254 -34.10 -12.16 -10.68
CA ARG A 254 -33.35 -13.11 -9.83
C ARG A 254 -33.84 -13.10 -8.38
N LEU A 255 -34.18 -11.93 -7.84
CA LEU A 255 -34.65 -11.75 -6.47
C LEU A 255 -36.00 -12.46 -6.24
N MET A 256 -36.91 -12.46 -7.22
CA MET A 256 -38.20 -13.15 -7.09
C MET A 256 -38.06 -14.66 -6.90
N SER A 257 -36.90 -15.24 -7.22
CA SER A 257 -36.61 -16.67 -6.97
C SER A 257 -36.10 -16.96 -5.55
N HIS A 258 -35.86 -15.94 -4.72
CA HIS A 258 -35.38 -16.08 -3.34
C HIS A 258 -36.51 -16.07 -2.30
N GLU A 259 -36.28 -16.71 -1.17
CA GLU A 259 -37.15 -16.65 0.01
C GLU A 259 -37.24 -15.20 0.52
N ASN A 260 -38.47 -14.68 0.71
CA ASN A 260 -38.78 -13.27 0.99
C ASN A 260 -38.33 -12.27 -0.09
N GLY A 261 -38.08 -12.72 -1.32
CA GLY A 261 -37.67 -11.86 -2.43
C GLY A 261 -38.70 -10.79 -2.79
N ASP A 262 -39.99 -11.08 -2.60
CA ASP A 262 -41.10 -10.15 -2.79
C ASP A 262 -41.03 -8.94 -1.85
N LEU A 263 -40.78 -9.15 -0.55
CA LEU A 263 -40.62 -8.08 0.44
C LEU A 263 -39.39 -7.21 0.14
N ILE A 264 -38.27 -7.84 -0.23
CA ILE A 264 -37.05 -7.12 -0.60
C ILE A 264 -37.26 -6.34 -1.90
N ALA A 265 -38.01 -6.89 -2.87
CA ALA A 265 -38.34 -6.20 -4.12
C ALA A 265 -39.18 -4.94 -3.86
N TYR A 266 -40.15 -5.01 -2.93
CA TYR A 266 -40.88 -3.81 -2.50
C TYR A 266 -39.96 -2.77 -1.86
N GLN A 267 -39.04 -3.18 -1.00
CA GLN A 267 -38.06 -2.26 -0.40
C GLN A 267 -37.20 -1.58 -1.48
N ILE A 268 -36.67 -2.36 -2.43
CA ILE A 268 -35.90 -1.83 -3.55
C ILE A 268 -36.74 -0.84 -4.38
N ALA A 269 -38.02 -1.15 -4.64
CA ALA A 269 -38.90 -0.26 -5.38
C ALA A 269 -39.15 1.07 -4.65
N PHE A 270 -39.34 1.04 -3.33
CA PHE A 270 -39.43 2.27 -2.52
C PHE A 270 -38.12 3.06 -2.55
N ASP A 271 -36.98 2.40 -2.35
CA ASP A 271 -35.66 3.05 -2.40
C ASP A 271 -35.38 3.71 -3.76
N LEU A 272 -35.75 3.06 -4.87
CA LEU A 272 -35.64 3.60 -6.23
C LEU A 272 -36.53 4.82 -6.44
N TYR A 273 -37.77 4.77 -5.93
CA TYR A 273 -38.69 5.89 -6.03
C TYR A 273 -38.19 7.12 -5.27
N GLU A 274 -37.59 6.93 -4.08
CA GLU A 274 -37.07 8.02 -3.26
C GLU A 274 -35.72 8.57 -3.76
N ASN A 275 -34.83 7.70 -4.26
CA ASN A 275 -33.42 8.06 -4.47
C ASN A 275 -32.97 8.12 -5.94
N ALA A 276 -33.75 7.59 -6.90
CA ALA A 276 -33.39 7.59 -8.32
C ALA A 276 -34.23 8.58 -9.14
N SER A 277 -33.76 8.92 -10.34
CA SER A 277 -34.46 9.86 -11.23
C SER A 277 -35.68 9.20 -11.90
N GLN A 278 -36.68 10.00 -12.27
CA GLN A 278 -37.88 9.49 -12.96
C GLN A 278 -37.53 8.77 -14.27
N GLN A 279 -36.55 9.29 -15.02
CA GLN A 279 -36.08 8.67 -16.25
C GLN A 279 -35.46 7.29 -15.99
N PHE A 280 -34.63 7.18 -14.94
CA PHE A 280 -34.02 5.92 -14.53
C PHE A 280 -35.09 4.90 -14.14
N ASN A 281 -36.06 5.29 -13.31
CA ASN A 281 -37.16 4.42 -12.88
C ASN A 281 -38.01 3.94 -14.07
N THR A 282 -38.25 4.81 -15.06
CA THR A 282 -38.95 4.43 -16.30
C THR A 282 -38.18 3.38 -17.09
N GLN A 283 -36.85 3.50 -17.17
CA GLN A 283 -36.00 2.53 -17.87
C GLN A 283 -35.95 1.18 -17.14
N VAL A 284 -35.89 1.18 -15.80
CA VAL A 284 -35.97 -0.05 -14.99
C VAL A 284 -37.31 -0.77 -15.26
N LEU A 285 -38.43 -0.04 -15.23
CA LEU A 285 -39.76 -0.58 -15.52
C LEU A 285 -39.85 -1.19 -16.93
N ASN A 286 -39.39 -0.47 -17.96
CA ASN A 286 -39.41 -0.95 -19.34
C ASN A 286 -38.53 -2.21 -19.51
N THR A 287 -37.37 -2.24 -18.85
CA THR A 287 -36.50 -3.42 -18.88
C THR A 287 -37.19 -4.62 -18.23
N TYR A 288 -37.75 -4.43 -17.03
CA TYR A 288 -38.44 -5.49 -16.31
C TYR A 288 -39.66 -6.01 -17.08
N ALA A 289 -40.45 -5.10 -17.68
CA ALA A 289 -41.59 -5.48 -18.53
C ALA A 289 -41.16 -6.30 -19.75
N SER A 290 -40.10 -5.89 -20.47
CA SER A 290 -39.62 -6.61 -21.65
C SER A 290 -39.06 -8.01 -21.35
N LEU A 291 -38.56 -8.27 -20.13
CA LEU A 291 -38.17 -9.60 -19.68
C LEU A 291 -39.37 -10.54 -19.44
N HIS A 292 -40.57 -9.99 -19.27
CA HIS A 292 -41.79 -10.73 -18.93
C HIS A 292 -42.90 -10.59 -19.97
N GLU A 293 -42.68 -9.85 -21.06
CA GLU A 293 -43.55 -9.89 -22.23
C GLU A 293 -43.47 -11.28 -22.89
N PRO A 294 -44.61 -11.94 -23.18
CA PRO A 294 -44.59 -13.18 -23.94
C PRO A 294 -44.05 -12.89 -25.34
N SER A 295 -43.04 -13.66 -25.77
CA SER A 295 -42.47 -13.52 -27.12
C SER A 295 -43.60 -13.51 -28.17
N PRO A 296 -43.57 -12.58 -29.14
CA PRO A 296 -44.56 -12.56 -30.20
C PRO A 296 -44.47 -13.89 -30.97
N ARG A 297 -45.60 -14.63 -30.97
CA ARG A 297 -45.78 -15.87 -31.74
C ARG A 297 -45.71 -15.62 -33.23
#